data_AF-A0A6N7JW07-F1
#
_entry.id   AF-A0A6N7JW07-F1
#
_cell.length_a   1.000
_cell.length_b   1.000
_cell.length_c   1.000
_cell.angle_alpha   90.00
_cell.angle_beta   90.00
_cell.angle_gamma   90.00
#
_symmetry.space_group_name_H-M   'P 1'
#
loop_
_entity.id
_entity.type
_entity.pdbx_description
1 polymer ?
#
loop_
_entity_poly.entity_id
_entity_poly.type
_entity_poly.pdbx_seq_one_letter_code
_entity_poly.pdbx_strand_id
1 'polypeptide(L)' 'MEDRESSTRIDDAAALWVARMEARPLSPEEESELDTWLAADIRRQGAFARAWAASIHMAKAQALGRDFFTDPDQN' A
#
# COMPACT_ATOMS: atom_id res chain seq x y z
N MET A 1 24.65 17.19 -5.78
CA MET A 1 23.25 16.73 -5.65
C MET A 1 23.29 15.24 -5.89
N GLU A 2 23.75 14.52 -4.88
CA GLU A 2 24.11 13.10 -4.97
C GLU A 2 22.86 12.23 -5.00
N ASP A 3 22.77 11.42 -6.06
CA ASP A 3 22.22 10.07 -6.12
C ASP A 3 21.31 9.66 -4.97
N ARG A 4 20.11 10.23 -4.97
CA ARG A 4 19.03 9.68 -4.19
C ARG A 4 18.48 8.51 -5.02
N GLU A 5 18.89 7.29 -4.71
CA GLU A 5 17.92 6.18 -4.75
C GLU A 5 16.76 6.62 -3.87
N SER A 6 15.80 7.29 -4.51
CA SER A 6 15.08 8.34 -3.79
C SER A 6 14.21 7.69 -2.75
N SER A 7 14.08 8.26 -1.55
CA SER A 7 13.01 7.86 -0.62
C SER A 7 11.69 7.65 -1.37
N THR A 8 11.43 8.50 -2.39
CA THR A 8 10.39 8.34 -3.41
C THR A 8 10.34 6.99 -4.12
N ARG A 9 11.46 6.42 -4.60
CA ARG A 9 11.48 5.08 -5.25
C ARG A 9 11.18 3.96 -4.25
N ILE A 10 11.64 4.10 -3.01
CA ILE A 10 11.32 3.16 -1.94
C ILE A 10 9.83 3.24 -1.58
N ASP A 11 9.29 4.46 -1.49
CA ASP A 11 7.88 4.72 -1.22
C ASP A 11 6.98 4.21 -2.37
N ASP A 12 7.42 4.37 -3.63
CA ASP A 12 6.71 3.87 -4.82
C ASP A 12 6.67 2.33 -4.85
N ALA A 13 7.81 1.68 -4.63
CA ALA A 13 7.89 0.22 -4.53
C ALA A 13 7.05 -0.32 -3.36
N ALA A 14 7.05 0.37 -2.21
CA ALA A 14 6.19 0.03 -1.07
C ALA A 14 4.71 0.12 -1.45
N ALA A 15 4.29 1.18 -2.12
CA ALA A 15 2.91 1.35 -2.57
C ALA A 15 2.48 0.26 -3.56
N LEU A 16 3.37 -0.14 -4.47
CA LEU A 16 3.09 -1.23 -5.42
C LEU A 16 2.87 -2.57 -4.71
N TRP A 17 3.69 -2.89 -3.71
CA TRP A 17 3.51 -4.11 -2.92
C TRP A 17 2.17 -4.12 -2.18
N VAL A 18 1.81 -3.01 -1.54
CA VAL A 18 0.52 -2.88 -0.85
C VAL A 18 -0.65 -3.03 -1.84
N ALA A 19 -0.59 -2.36 -3.00
CA ALA A 19 -1.62 -2.46 -4.03
C ALA A 19 -1.80 -3.91 -4.54
N ARG A 20 -0.69 -4.65 -4.65
CA ARG A 20 -0.70 -6.06 -5.07
C ARG A 20 -1.37 -6.96 -4.01
N MET A 21 -1.07 -6.73 -2.73
CA MET A 21 -1.69 -7.46 -1.59
C MET A 21 -3.19 -7.17 -1.45
N GLU A 22 -3.61 -5.93 -1.70
CA GLU A 22 -5.03 -5.54 -1.67
C GLU A 22 -5.80 -6.13 -2.86
N ALA A 23 -5.15 -6.23 -4.04
CA ALA A 23 -5.78 -6.81 -5.23
C ALA A 23 -5.95 -8.33 -5.12
N ARG A 24 -4.98 -9.02 -4.51
CA ARG A 24 -5.00 -10.48 -4.32
C ARG A 24 -4.01 -10.95 -3.25
N PRO A 25 -4.22 -12.14 -2.69
CA PRO A 25 -3.18 -12.82 -1.91
C PRO A 25 -1.90 -12.99 -2.74
N LEU A 26 -0.74 -12.72 -2.12
CA LEU A 26 0.57 -12.98 -2.69
C LEU A 26 0.81 -14.49 -2.80
N SER A 27 1.44 -14.92 -3.88
CA SER A 27 1.99 -16.28 -3.98
C SER A 27 3.22 -16.43 -3.08
N PRO A 28 3.60 -17.66 -2.71
CA PRO A 28 4.76 -17.90 -1.82
C PRO A 28 6.07 -17.29 -2.33
N GLU A 29 6.26 -17.25 -3.65
CA GLU A 29 7.42 -16.62 -4.29
C GLU A 29 7.45 -15.10 -4.08
N GLU A 30 6.29 -14.45 -4.21
CA GLU A 30 6.13 -13.02 -4.03
C GLU A 30 6.30 -12.63 -2.55
N GLU A 31 5.82 -13.48 -1.64
CA GLU A 31 5.97 -13.29 -0.20
C GLU A 31 7.45 -13.37 0.21
N SER A 32 8.20 -14.31 -0.36
CA SER A 32 9.66 -14.40 -0.17
C SER A 32 10.42 -13.23 -0.79
N GLU A 33 9.96 -12.71 -1.93
CA GLU A 33 10.54 -11.53 -2.58
C GLU A 33 10.30 -10.26 -1.74
N LEU A 34 9.09 -10.12 -1.20
CA LEU A 34 8.74 -9.03 -0.29
C LEU A 34 9.58 -9.08 0.98
N ASP A 35 9.70 -10.24 1.62
CA ASP A 35 10.53 -10.40 2.82
C ASP A 35 12.00 -10.04 2.56
N THR A 36 12.56 -10.55 1.46
CA THR A 36 13.93 -10.22 1.03
C THR A 36 14.09 -8.72 0.79
N TRP A 37 13.10 -8.09 0.15
CA TRP A 37 13.11 -6.66 -0.12
C TRP A 37 13.06 -5.82 1.17
N LEU A 38 12.22 -6.21 2.15
CA LEU A 38 12.09 -5.58 3.46
C LEU A 38 13.33 -5.77 4.34
N ALA A 39 13.96 -6.95 4.28
CA ALA A 39 15.16 -7.28 5.05
C ALA A 39 16.39 -6.52 4.55
N ALA A 40 16.43 -6.13 3.28
CA ALA A 40 17.56 -5.44 2.66
C ALA A 40 17.78 -4.00 3.17
N ASP A 41 16.74 -3.29 3.64
CA ASP A 41 16.88 -1.93 4.17
C ASP A 41 15.73 -1.56 5.14
N ILE A 42 16.08 -1.10 6.35
CA ILE A 42 15.10 -0.68 7.37
C ILE A 42 14.20 0.49 6.92
N ARG A 43 14.66 1.32 5.98
CA ARG A 43 13.85 2.41 5.40
C ARG A 43 12.71 1.87 4.54
N ARG A 44 12.87 0.70 3.93
CA ARG A 44 11.82 0.01 3.15
C ARG A 44 10.70 -0.48 4.04
N GLN A 45 11.02 -0.98 5.23
CA GLN A 45 10.02 -1.35 6.24
C GLN A 45 9.18 -0.15 6.66
N GLY A 46 9.83 0.99 6.93
CA GLY A 46 9.12 2.22 7.28
C GLY A 46 8.23 2.74 6.15
N ALA A 47 8.68 2.64 4.89
CA ALA A 47 7.89 3.02 3.73
C ALA A 47 6.69 2.08 3.51
N PHE A 48 6.91 0.77 3.65
CA PHE A 48 5.84 -0.23 3.57
C PHE A 48 4.75 -0.01 4.62
N ALA A 49 5.14 0.24 5.87
CA ALA A 49 4.19 0.57 6.94
C ALA A 49 3.37 1.84 6.64
N ARG A 50 4.00 2.88 6.08
CA ARG A 50 3.28 4.10 5.65
C ARG A 50 2.30 3.82 4.51
N ALA A 51 2.73 3.06 3.50
CA ALA A 51 1.88 2.67 2.37
C ALA A 51 0.68 1.84 2.83
N TRP A 52 0.88 0.92 3.77
CA TRP A 52 -0.18 0.10 4.36
C TRP A 52 -1.18 0.94 5.18
N ALA A 53 -0.68 1.88 5.99
CA ALA A 53 -1.56 2.81 6.71
C ALA A 53 -2.40 3.63 5.72
N ALA A 54 -1.79 4.12 4.64
CA ALA A 54 -2.48 4.87 3.61
C ALA A 54 -3.57 4.04 2.92
N SER A 55 -3.32 2.75 2.61
CA SER A 55 -4.34 1.88 1.99
C SER A 55 -5.54 1.65 2.92
N ILE A 56 -5.33 1.43 4.22
CA ILE A 56 -6.43 1.29 5.19
C ILE A 56 -7.29 2.56 5.23
N HIS A 57 -6.65 3.74 5.25
CA HIS A 57 -7.36 5.01 5.24
C HIS A 57 -8.15 5.22 3.94
N MET A 58 -7.58 4.84 2.79
CA MET A 58 -8.27 4.87 1.50
C MET A 58 -9.45 3.90 1.49
N ALA A 59 -9.27 2.64 1.91
CA ALA A 59 -10.33 1.63 2.02
C ALA A 59 -11.54 2.15 2.83
N LYS A 60 -11.26 2.83 3.94
CA LYS A 60 -12.28 3.49 4.77
C LYS A 60 -13.00 4.63 4.03
N ALA A 61 -12.28 5.43 3.23
CA ALA A 61 -12.89 6.49 2.43
C ALA A 61 -13.82 5.93 1.32
N GLN A 62 -13.45 4.80 0.69
CA GLN A 62 -14.29 4.15 -0.34
C GLN A 62 -15.56 3.54 0.28
N ALA A 63 -15.47 2.99 1.49
CA ALA A 63 -16.64 2.51 2.23
C ALA A 63 -17.64 3.65 2.48
N LEU A 64 -17.17 4.78 3.03
CA LEU A 64 -18.01 5.95 3.29
C LEU A 64 -18.64 6.54 2.02
N GLY A 65 -17.91 6.56 0.90
CA GLY A 65 -18.45 7.03 -0.39
C GLY A 65 -19.53 6.13 -0.97
N ARG A 66 -19.43 4.80 -0.78
CA ARG A 66 -20.50 3.86 -1.16
C ARG A 66 -21.75 4.02 -0.31
N ASP A 67 -21.60 4.23 1.00
CA ASP A 67 -22.74 4.48 1.89
C ASP A 67 -23.46 5.78 1.51
N PHE A 68 -22.72 6.84 1.14
CA PHE A 68 -23.31 8.12 0.75
C PHE A 68 -24.08 8.08 -0.59
N PHE A 69 -23.69 7.19 -1.51
CA PHE A 69 -24.35 7.06 -2.82
C PHE A 69 -25.49 6.02 -2.82
N THR A 70 -25.54 5.14 -1.81
CA THR A 70 -26.53 4.04 -1.76
C THR A 70 -27.88 4.46 -1.17
N ASP A 71 -28.04 5.70 -0.69
CA ASP A 71 -29.32 6.22 -0.19
C ASP A 71 -29.93 7.28 -1.13
N PRO A 72 -30.71 6.86 -2.15
CA PRO A 72 -31.60 7.76 -2.90
C PRO A 72 -33.07 7.70 -2.45
N ASP A 73 -33.42 7.08 -1.32
CA ASP A 73 -34.80 7.04 -0.82
C ASP A 73 -35.03 8.07 0.29
N GLN A 74 -34.93 9.34 -0.09
CA GLN A 74 -35.56 10.43 0.66
C GLN A 74 -37.04 10.47 0.25
N ASN A 75 -37.88 9.77 1.00
CA ASN A 75 -39.35 9.86 0.92
C ASN A 75 -39.84 11.26 1.30
#